data_AF-A0A3D9HDV2-F1
#
_entry.id   AF-A0A3D9HDV2-F1
#
_cell.length_a   1.000
_cell.length_b   1.000
_cell.length_c   1.000
_cell.angle_alpha   90.00
_cell.angle_beta   90.00
_cell.angle_gamma   90.00
#
_symmetry.space_group_name_H-M   'P 1'
#
loop_
_entity.id
_entity.type
_entity.pdbx_description
1 polymer ?
#
loop_
_entity_poly.entity_id
_entity_poly.type
_entity_poly.pdbx_seq_one_letter_code
_entity_poly.pdbx_strand_id
1 'polypeptide(L)'
;MSMQVNPEPLPFIRRWVEALDVHYMAGGVLDLACGSGRHGRAFLEKGWPVTFLDRDITGVMDLAGAPGATVMAADLETDGPWPLAGQRFDLLVVTNYLYRARFADIFELVAPGGMLLYETFMAGNEAYGRPTNPDFLLQSGELKDRLPIDFEILQFEEGLTGDPADAVKQRIAARRRPAVFERSKDGYTVSDDPARLDVAVMHGYLASSYWYRGLAEATAARAAKHSLSFGLYDPNGAQIGFARMVTDRTTFAYLADVFILEQAQGQGLGTFLMEALMTHPDLQGLKRHMLVTRDAHGLYEKFGFVAVEPEDAPRIMVKEDMEFHLKRRD
;
A
#
# COMPACT_ATOMS: atom_id res chain seq x y z
N MET A 1 -39.26 22.22 -4.24
CA MET A 1 -37.80 22.06 -4.14
C MET A 1 -37.37 21.17 -5.27
N SER A 2 -36.69 21.70 -6.29
CA SER A 2 -36.06 20.87 -7.31
C SER A 2 -34.96 20.05 -6.65
N MET A 3 -35.03 18.72 -6.72
CA MET A 3 -33.87 17.87 -6.41
C MET A 3 -32.74 18.27 -7.36
N GLN A 4 -31.71 18.92 -6.83
CA GLN A 4 -30.45 19.01 -7.56
C GLN A 4 -29.91 17.59 -7.69
N VAL A 5 -29.97 17.03 -8.90
CA VAL A 5 -29.28 15.80 -9.21
C VAL A 5 -27.80 16.14 -9.17
N ASN A 6 -27.09 15.64 -8.15
CA ASN A 6 -25.66 15.80 -8.09
C ASN A 6 -25.02 15.10 -9.29
N PRO A 7 -24.04 15.73 -9.96
CA PRO A 7 -23.39 15.11 -11.10
C PRO A 7 -22.68 13.83 -10.66
N GLU A 8 -22.74 12.82 -11.53
CA GLU A 8 -22.07 11.54 -11.34
C GLU A 8 -20.53 11.70 -11.29
N PRO A 9 -19.82 10.82 -10.56
CA PRO A 9 -18.36 10.76 -10.63
C PRO A 9 -17.89 10.52 -12.07
N LEU A 10 -16.75 11.13 -12.43
CA LEU A 10 -16.06 10.82 -13.69
C LEU A 10 -15.84 9.30 -13.81
N PRO A 11 -15.92 8.71 -15.02
CA PRO A 11 -15.74 7.27 -15.21
C PRO A 11 -14.41 6.72 -14.66
N PHE A 12 -13.35 7.53 -14.70
CA PHE A 12 -12.07 7.17 -14.08
C PHE A 12 -12.19 7.02 -12.56
N ILE A 13 -12.95 7.86 -11.86
CA ILE A 13 -13.15 7.75 -10.41
C ILE A 13 -14.19 6.67 -10.11
N ARG A 14 -15.26 6.58 -10.90
CA ARG A 14 -16.34 5.61 -10.72
C ARG A 14 -15.83 4.17 -10.66
N ARG A 15 -14.90 3.78 -11.53
CA ARG A 15 -14.33 2.41 -11.50
C ARG A 15 -13.71 2.07 -10.13
N TRP A 16 -13.09 3.05 -9.47
CA TRP A 16 -12.47 2.86 -8.15
C TRP A 16 -13.50 2.95 -7.03
N VAL A 17 -14.51 3.80 -7.16
CA VAL A 17 -15.70 3.75 -6.29
C VAL A 17 -16.27 2.34 -6.32
N GLU A 18 -16.45 1.72 -7.49
CA GLU A 18 -16.99 0.38 -7.63
C GLU A 18 -16.06 -0.71 -7.08
N ALA A 19 -14.75 -0.62 -7.37
CA ALA A 19 -13.76 -1.64 -7.01
C ALA A 19 -13.33 -1.62 -5.53
N LEU A 20 -13.46 -0.49 -4.82
CA LEU A 20 -13.01 -0.36 -3.43
C LEU A 20 -14.13 -0.65 -2.43
N ASP A 21 -13.82 -1.42 -1.39
CA ASP A 21 -14.75 -1.79 -0.32
C ASP A 21 -14.48 -1.03 0.98
N VAL A 22 -15.57 -0.75 1.73
CA VAL A 22 -15.57 0.03 2.99
C VAL A 22 -14.63 -0.50 4.07
N HIS A 23 -14.31 -1.80 4.02
CA HIS A 23 -13.53 -2.47 5.05
C HIS A 23 -12.02 -2.20 4.94
N TYR A 24 -11.56 -1.60 3.84
CA TYR A 24 -10.13 -1.44 3.57
C TYR A 24 -9.52 -0.16 4.16
N MET A 25 -10.31 0.86 4.52
CA MET A 25 -9.77 2.22 4.63
C MET A 25 -10.47 3.08 5.70
N ALA A 26 -10.10 2.92 6.97
CA ALA A 26 -10.67 3.65 8.11
C ALA A 26 -10.20 5.12 8.22
N GLY A 27 -9.06 5.46 7.63
CA GLY A 27 -8.47 6.81 7.55
C GLY A 27 -9.21 7.78 6.63
N GLY A 28 -10.26 7.33 5.95
CA GLY A 28 -11.18 8.17 5.19
C GLY A 28 -10.64 8.67 3.84
N VAL A 29 -11.51 9.38 3.13
CA VAL A 29 -11.26 9.94 1.79
C VAL A 29 -11.03 11.44 1.90
N LEU A 30 -10.09 11.97 1.13
CA LEU A 30 -10.02 13.40 0.82
C LEU A 30 -10.40 13.63 -0.64
N ASP A 31 -11.45 14.41 -0.87
CA ASP A 31 -11.79 15.01 -2.17
C ASP A 31 -11.17 16.42 -2.20
N LEU A 32 -10.01 16.55 -2.84
CA LEU A 32 -9.22 17.78 -2.87
C LEU A 32 -9.57 18.62 -4.10
N ALA A 33 -9.83 19.91 -3.88
CA ALA A 33 -10.44 20.81 -4.87
C ALA A 33 -11.78 20.23 -5.36
N CYS A 34 -12.66 19.91 -4.41
CA CYS A 34 -13.83 19.07 -4.63
C CYS A 34 -14.91 19.70 -5.53
N GLY A 35 -14.92 21.02 -5.70
CA GLY A 35 -16.00 21.76 -6.36
C GLY A 35 -17.37 21.42 -5.75
N SER A 36 -18.26 20.82 -6.54
CA SER A 36 -19.59 20.37 -6.06
C SER A 36 -19.55 19.03 -5.28
N GLY A 37 -18.38 18.43 -5.10
CA GLY A 37 -18.17 17.22 -4.32
C GLY A 37 -18.64 15.93 -4.99
N ARG A 38 -18.83 15.90 -6.31
CA ARG A 38 -19.38 14.70 -7.01
C ARG A 38 -18.62 13.40 -6.72
N HIS A 39 -17.32 13.49 -6.49
CA HIS A 39 -16.46 12.33 -6.26
C HIS A 39 -16.57 11.87 -4.82
N GLY A 40 -16.37 12.77 -3.87
CA GLY A 40 -16.51 12.48 -2.45
C GLY A 40 -17.92 12.02 -2.07
N ARG A 41 -18.96 12.54 -2.71
CA ARG A 41 -20.36 12.12 -2.47
C ARG A 41 -20.56 10.62 -2.76
N ALA A 42 -19.99 10.10 -3.83
CA ALA A 42 -20.11 8.67 -4.15
C ALA A 42 -19.40 7.77 -3.13
N PHE A 43 -18.27 8.22 -2.55
CA PHE A 43 -17.63 7.51 -1.45
C PHE A 43 -18.40 7.63 -0.13
N LEU A 44 -18.95 8.81 0.15
CA LEU A 44 -19.81 9.06 1.32
C LEU A 44 -21.07 8.18 1.28
N GLU A 45 -21.69 8.02 0.11
CA GLU A 45 -22.83 7.11 -0.12
C GLU A 45 -22.46 5.65 0.10
N LYS A 46 -21.21 5.25 -0.21
CA LYS A 46 -20.67 3.93 0.18
C LYS A 46 -20.41 3.80 1.68
N GLY A 47 -20.51 4.87 2.47
CA GLY A 47 -20.30 4.86 3.92
C GLY A 47 -18.87 5.17 4.35
N TRP A 48 -18.03 5.68 3.45
CA TRP A 48 -16.69 6.12 3.82
C TRP A 48 -16.76 7.51 4.47
N PRO A 49 -15.97 7.80 5.52
CA PRO A 49 -15.75 9.17 5.96
C PRO A 49 -15.06 9.97 4.86
N VAL A 50 -15.55 11.16 4.54
CA VAL A 50 -15.03 12.01 3.46
C VAL A 50 -14.78 13.43 3.95
N THR A 51 -13.59 13.94 3.67
CA THR A 51 -13.26 15.36 3.75
C THR A 51 -13.37 15.99 2.38
N PHE A 52 -14.21 17.01 2.25
CA PHE A 52 -14.41 17.82 1.05
C PHE A 52 -13.66 19.13 1.24
N LEU A 53 -12.59 19.33 0.49
CA LEU A 53 -11.76 20.54 0.57
C LEU A 53 -11.87 21.32 -0.74
N ASP A 54 -12.28 22.57 -0.64
CA ASP A 54 -12.20 23.53 -1.74
C ASP A 54 -11.93 24.95 -1.22
N ARG A 55 -11.51 25.85 -2.11
CA ARG A 55 -11.49 27.29 -1.81
C ARG A 55 -12.91 27.84 -1.73
N ASP A 56 -13.82 27.35 -2.58
CA ASP A 56 -15.24 27.69 -2.59
C ASP A 56 -16.08 26.47 -2.20
N ILE A 57 -16.55 26.45 -0.95
CA ILE A 57 -17.34 25.34 -0.39
C ILE A 57 -18.84 25.43 -0.72
N THR A 58 -19.29 26.42 -1.48
CA THR A 58 -20.74 26.61 -1.76
C THR A 58 -21.38 25.37 -2.39
N GLY A 59 -20.64 24.63 -3.22
CA GLY A 59 -21.10 23.40 -3.88
C GLY A 59 -21.27 22.17 -2.97
N VAL A 60 -20.84 22.25 -1.71
CA VAL A 60 -20.90 21.16 -0.72
C VAL A 60 -21.49 21.59 0.63
N MET A 61 -22.05 22.81 0.71
CA MET A 61 -22.65 23.32 1.95
C MET A 61 -23.86 22.49 2.43
N ASP A 62 -24.54 21.78 1.54
CA ASP A 62 -25.59 20.82 1.88
C ASP A 62 -25.07 19.60 2.66
N LEU A 63 -23.77 19.32 2.60
CA LEU A 63 -23.10 18.26 3.37
C LEU A 63 -22.61 18.71 4.75
N ALA A 64 -22.71 20.01 5.06
CA ALA A 64 -22.27 20.53 6.36
C ALA A 64 -23.09 19.90 7.50
N GLY A 65 -22.43 19.13 8.36
CA GLY A 65 -23.07 18.40 9.46
C GLY A 65 -23.67 17.05 9.08
N ALA A 66 -23.52 16.61 7.83
CA ALA A 66 -23.90 15.26 7.43
C ALA A 66 -22.97 14.22 8.09
N PRO A 67 -23.48 13.08 8.58
CA PRO A 67 -22.65 12.02 9.15
C PRO A 67 -21.58 11.56 8.17
N GLY A 68 -20.33 11.49 8.63
CA GLY A 68 -19.19 11.08 7.81
C GLY A 68 -18.64 12.16 6.86
N ALA A 69 -19.26 13.34 6.75
CA ALA A 69 -18.78 14.43 5.91
C ALA A 69 -18.07 15.52 6.73
N THR A 70 -16.86 15.90 6.31
CA THR A 70 -16.15 17.08 6.79
C THR A 70 -16.02 18.07 5.64
N VAL A 71 -16.53 19.29 5.79
CA VAL A 71 -16.41 20.36 4.79
C VAL A 71 -15.35 21.35 5.25
N MET A 72 -14.37 21.63 4.39
CA MET A 72 -13.22 22.48 4.72
C MET A 72 -12.96 23.52 3.63
N ALA A 73 -13.01 24.79 4.00
CA ALA A 73 -12.63 25.90 3.12
C ALA A 73 -11.14 26.24 3.28
N ALA A 74 -10.37 26.10 2.21
CA ALA A 74 -8.96 26.51 2.21
C ALA A 74 -8.46 26.87 0.81
N ASP A 75 -7.61 27.91 0.74
CA ASP A 75 -6.88 28.24 -0.49
C ASP A 75 -5.57 27.45 -0.55
N LEU A 76 -5.48 26.53 -1.52
CA LEU A 76 -4.34 25.64 -1.70
C LEU A 76 -3.18 26.27 -2.48
N GLU A 77 -3.44 27.39 -3.17
CA GLU A 77 -2.52 28.05 -4.09
C GLU A 77 -1.75 29.20 -3.44
N THR A 78 -1.49 29.09 -2.13
CA THR A 78 -0.79 30.10 -1.34
C THR A 78 0.61 29.64 -0.93
N ASP A 79 1.51 30.59 -0.66
CA ASP A 79 2.81 30.32 -0.03
C ASP A 79 2.72 30.15 1.51
N GLY A 80 1.50 30.16 2.05
CA GLY A 80 1.23 30.00 3.49
C GLY A 80 1.37 28.56 3.99
N PRO A 81 1.12 28.34 5.30
CA PRO A 81 1.11 27.00 5.89
C PRO A 81 0.14 26.07 5.16
N TRP A 82 0.57 24.83 4.93
CA TRP A 82 -0.30 23.81 4.32
C TRP A 82 -1.46 23.47 5.28
N PRO A 83 -2.73 23.64 4.87
CA PRO A 83 -3.87 23.55 5.77
C PRO A 83 -4.17 22.10 6.23
N LEU A 84 -3.56 21.10 5.57
CA LEU A 84 -3.69 19.69 5.91
C LEU A 84 -2.37 19.10 6.46
N ALA A 85 -1.45 19.94 6.93
CA ALA A 85 -0.18 19.47 7.48
C ALA A 85 -0.39 18.42 8.60
N GLY A 86 0.34 17.31 8.50
CA GLY A 86 0.25 16.20 9.45
C GLY A 86 -0.96 15.28 9.29
N GLN A 87 -1.91 15.59 8.40
CA GLN A 87 -3.03 14.71 8.10
C GLN A 87 -2.65 13.63 7.08
N ARG A 88 -3.36 12.50 7.12
CA ARG A 88 -3.23 11.40 6.18
C ARG A 88 -4.61 10.84 5.86
N PHE A 89 -4.77 10.38 4.63
CA PHE A 89 -6.00 9.80 4.11
C PHE A 89 -5.68 8.48 3.42
N ASP A 90 -6.58 7.52 3.57
CA ASP A 90 -6.45 6.22 2.94
C ASP A 90 -6.78 6.27 1.45
N LEU A 91 -7.59 7.25 1.04
CA LEU A 91 -7.85 7.56 -0.35
C LEU A 91 -7.81 9.06 -0.59
N LEU A 92 -6.97 9.48 -1.53
CA LEU A 92 -6.88 10.85 -2.00
C LEU A 92 -7.40 10.95 -3.43
N VAL A 93 -8.43 11.77 -3.63
CA VAL A 93 -9.01 12.07 -4.94
C VAL A 93 -8.66 13.51 -5.32
N VAL A 94 -7.98 13.68 -6.45
CA VAL A 94 -7.63 14.98 -7.02
C VAL A 94 -8.11 15.02 -8.46
N THR A 95 -9.07 15.88 -8.76
CA THR A 95 -9.60 16.00 -10.12
C THR A 95 -9.60 17.43 -10.62
N ASN A 96 -9.17 17.64 -11.86
CA ASN A 96 -9.15 18.95 -12.54
C ASN A 96 -8.45 20.07 -11.73
N TYR A 97 -7.50 19.70 -10.87
CA TYR A 97 -6.69 20.60 -10.07
C TYR A 97 -5.23 20.43 -10.47
N LEU A 98 -4.47 21.54 -10.52
CA LEU A 98 -3.03 21.50 -10.77
C LEU A 98 -2.37 22.73 -10.14
N TYR A 99 -1.63 22.51 -9.06
CA TYR A 99 -0.71 23.49 -8.51
C TYR A 99 0.61 22.80 -8.13
N ARG A 100 1.60 22.91 -9.02
CA ARG A 100 2.84 22.11 -8.97
C ARG A 100 3.63 22.29 -7.68
N ALA A 101 3.59 23.49 -7.08
CA ALA A 101 4.30 23.78 -5.84
C ALA A 101 3.84 22.89 -4.68
N ARG A 102 2.63 22.31 -4.76
CA ARG A 102 2.04 21.45 -3.72
C ARG A 102 2.10 19.96 -4.03
N PHE A 103 2.79 19.50 -5.08
CA PHE A 103 2.87 18.06 -5.35
C PHE A 103 3.40 17.26 -4.17
N ALA A 104 4.48 17.71 -3.53
CA ALA A 104 5.04 17.04 -2.36
C ALA A 104 4.01 16.98 -1.21
N ASP A 105 3.36 18.11 -0.91
CA ASP A 105 2.34 18.19 0.13
C ASP A 105 1.15 17.27 -0.17
N ILE A 106 0.70 17.20 -1.43
CA ILE A 106 -0.43 16.35 -1.87
C ILE A 106 -0.06 14.86 -1.74
N PHE A 107 1.10 14.44 -2.23
CA PHE A 107 1.53 13.04 -2.12
C PHE A 107 1.75 12.62 -0.67
N GLU A 108 2.21 13.55 0.18
CA GLU A 108 2.40 13.30 1.59
C GLU A 108 1.08 12.96 2.30
N LEU A 109 -0.07 13.48 1.85
CA LEU A 109 -1.38 13.19 2.42
C LEU A 109 -1.84 11.74 2.24
N VAL A 110 -1.27 10.99 1.30
CA VAL A 110 -1.62 9.58 1.11
C VAL A 110 -1.01 8.77 2.24
N ALA A 111 -1.85 8.14 3.07
CA ALA A 111 -1.40 7.25 4.13
C ALA A 111 -0.52 6.13 3.56
N PRO A 112 0.46 5.61 4.31
CA PRO A 112 1.15 4.39 3.90
C PRO A 112 0.14 3.25 3.70
N GLY A 113 0.19 2.57 2.54
CA GLY A 113 -0.83 1.60 2.11
C GLY A 113 -2.05 2.23 1.42
N GLY A 114 -2.25 3.55 1.56
CA GLY A 114 -3.34 4.32 0.95
C GLY A 114 -3.17 4.53 -0.55
N MET A 115 -4.20 5.10 -1.17
CA MET A 115 -4.30 5.27 -2.62
C MET A 115 -4.46 6.72 -3.05
N LEU A 116 -3.85 7.06 -4.19
CA LEU A 116 -4.02 8.30 -4.92
C LEU A 116 -4.80 8.03 -6.21
N LEU A 117 -5.87 8.78 -6.43
CA LEU A 117 -6.54 8.94 -7.72
C LEU A 117 -6.36 10.38 -8.18
N TYR A 118 -5.54 10.60 -9.20
CA TYR A 118 -5.27 11.94 -9.72
C TYR A 118 -5.55 11.99 -11.22
N GLU A 119 -6.50 12.83 -11.61
CA GLU A 119 -6.77 13.18 -13.01
C GLU A 119 -6.75 14.70 -13.21
N THR A 120 -5.99 15.20 -14.18
CA THR A 120 -6.11 16.59 -14.62
C THR A 120 -5.66 16.77 -16.08
N PHE A 121 -5.83 17.97 -16.60
CA PHE A 121 -5.59 18.29 -18.01
C PHE A 121 -4.10 18.29 -18.36
N MET A 122 -3.78 17.93 -19.60
CA MET A 122 -2.43 17.93 -20.14
C MET A 122 -2.34 18.72 -21.44
N ALA A 123 -1.11 19.04 -21.85
CA ALA A 123 -0.84 19.71 -23.12
C ALA A 123 -1.57 19.01 -24.28
N GLY A 124 -2.23 19.80 -25.12
CA GLY A 124 -3.15 19.36 -26.17
C GLY A 124 -4.62 19.62 -25.85
N ASN A 125 -4.98 19.84 -24.57
CA ASN A 125 -6.35 20.14 -24.17
C ASN A 125 -6.86 21.48 -24.74
N GLU A 126 -5.95 22.39 -25.07
CA GLU A 126 -6.26 23.72 -25.61
C GLU A 126 -7.08 23.65 -26.91
N ALA A 127 -6.99 22.53 -27.63
CA ALA A 127 -7.79 22.28 -28.84
C ALA A 127 -9.26 21.92 -28.56
N TYR A 128 -9.61 21.57 -27.32
CA TYR A 128 -10.92 21.03 -26.95
C TYR A 128 -11.65 21.88 -25.91
N GLY A 129 -10.93 22.59 -25.04
CA GLY A 129 -11.57 23.44 -24.04
C GLY A 129 -10.61 24.08 -23.03
N ARG A 130 -11.18 24.55 -21.92
CA ARG A 130 -10.39 25.04 -20.77
C ARG A 130 -9.88 23.86 -19.92
N PRO A 131 -8.74 24.01 -19.23
CA PRO A 131 -7.83 25.15 -19.26
C PRO A 131 -7.01 25.20 -20.55
N THR A 132 -6.63 26.43 -20.94
CA THR A 132 -5.78 26.70 -22.11
C THR A 132 -4.42 27.32 -21.76
N ASN A 133 -4.20 27.69 -20.50
CA ASN A 133 -2.91 28.19 -20.04
C ASN A 133 -1.98 26.98 -19.78
N PRO A 134 -0.77 26.93 -20.37
CA PRO A 134 0.19 25.85 -20.14
C PRO A 134 0.53 25.63 -18.66
N ASP A 135 0.42 26.64 -17.79
CA ASP A 135 0.65 26.48 -16.36
C ASP A 135 -0.38 25.54 -15.70
N PHE A 136 -1.56 25.36 -16.30
CA PHE A 136 -2.60 24.45 -15.83
C PHE A 136 -2.67 23.15 -16.65
N LEU A 137 -1.63 22.87 -17.44
CA LEU A 137 -1.55 21.69 -18.29
C LEU A 137 -0.29 20.91 -17.97
N LEU A 138 -0.47 19.63 -17.64
CA LEU A 138 0.64 18.70 -17.46
C LEU A 138 1.42 18.48 -18.77
N GLN A 139 2.73 18.31 -18.65
CA GLN A 139 3.55 17.78 -19.74
C GLN A 139 3.36 16.25 -19.85
N SER A 140 3.65 15.66 -21.01
CA SER A 140 3.60 14.19 -21.19
C SER A 140 4.44 13.49 -20.12
N GLY A 141 3.87 12.46 -19.48
CA GLY A 141 4.47 11.75 -18.35
C GLY A 141 4.56 12.49 -17.01
N GLU A 142 4.20 13.77 -16.92
CA GLU A 142 4.50 14.56 -15.72
C GLU A 142 3.96 13.98 -14.41
N LEU A 143 2.72 13.47 -14.35
CA LEU A 143 2.20 12.89 -13.09
C LEU A 143 2.97 11.65 -12.64
N LYS A 144 3.27 10.73 -13.55
CA LYS A 144 4.02 9.50 -13.21
C LYS A 144 5.45 9.83 -12.80
N ASP A 145 6.07 10.83 -13.42
CA ASP A 145 7.46 11.21 -13.18
C ASP A 145 7.62 11.98 -11.86
N ARG A 146 6.54 12.59 -11.37
CA ARG A 146 6.50 13.31 -10.09
C ARG A 146 6.20 12.41 -8.89
N LEU A 147 5.67 11.20 -9.11
CA LEU A 147 5.37 10.30 -8.00
C LEU A 147 6.63 9.94 -7.20
N PRO A 148 6.57 10.00 -5.86
CA PRO A 148 7.64 9.49 -5.03
C PRO A 148 7.91 8.00 -5.25
N ILE A 149 9.15 7.56 -4.98
CA ILE A 149 9.61 6.18 -5.22
C ILE A 149 8.85 5.12 -4.40
N ASP A 150 8.21 5.54 -3.30
CA ASP A 150 7.36 4.71 -2.46
C ASP A 150 5.92 4.55 -2.99
N PHE A 151 5.62 5.03 -4.21
CA PHE A 151 4.35 4.74 -4.88
C PHE A 151 4.50 3.61 -5.92
N GLU A 152 3.48 2.76 -5.98
CA GLU A 152 3.26 1.75 -7.02
C GLU A 152 2.14 2.23 -7.93
N ILE A 153 2.42 2.38 -9.23
CA ILE A 153 1.40 2.74 -10.22
C ILE A 153 0.54 1.51 -10.51
N LEU A 154 -0.75 1.61 -10.20
CA LEU A 154 -1.74 0.58 -10.53
C LEU A 154 -2.32 0.79 -11.93
N GLN A 155 -2.52 2.06 -12.31
CA GLN A 155 -3.02 2.44 -13.62
C GLN A 155 -2.50 3.83 -14.01
N PHE A 156 -2.09 4.01 -15.26
CA PHE A 156 -1.75 5.30 -15.84
C PHE A 156 -2.31 5.39 -17.27
N GLU A 157 -2.98 6.50 -17.57
CA GLU A 157 -3.52 6.83 -18.89
C GLU A 157 -3.13 8.27 -19.23
N GLU A 158 -2.72 8.52 -20.48
CA GLU A 158 -2.54 9.89 -20.98
C GLU A 158 -3.03 10.02 -22.43
N GLY A 159 -3.58 11.18 -22.78
CA GLY A 159 -4.03 11.49 -24.13
C GLY A 159 -5.49 11.96 -24.20
N LEU A 160 -6.08 11.87 -25.40
CA LEU A 160 -7.47 12.25 -25.64
C LEU A 160 -8.41 11.30 -24.89
N THR A 161 -9.24 11.87 -24.02
CA THR A 161 -10.31 11.20 -23.28
C THR A 161 -11.65 11.65 -23.85
N GLY A 162 -12.57 10.72 -24.11
CA GLY A 162 -13.90 11.02 -24.64
C GLY A 162 -15.01 11.14 -23.59
N ASP A 163 -14.67 10.98 -22.30
CA ASP A 163 -15.66 10.88 -21.22
C ASP A 163 -15.39 11.88 -20.09
N PRO A 164 -16.34 12.76 -19.72
CA PRO A 164 -17.69 12.94 -20.29
C PRO A 164 -17.73 13.78 -21.59
N ALA A 165 -16.59 14.31 -22.02
CA ALA A 165 -16.41 15.07 -23.25
C ALA A 165 -14.95 14.97 -23.68
N ASP A 166 -14.68 15.30 -24.95
CA ASP A 166 -13.33 15.35 -25.49
C ASP A 166 -12.45 16.33 -24.68
N ALA A 167 -11.38 15.80 -24.11
CA ALA A 167 -10.37 16.54 -23.36
C ALA A 167 -9.05 15.78 -23.42
N VAL A 168 -7.90 16.45 -23.31
CA VAL A 168 -6.61 15.77 -23.22
C VAL A 168 -6.16 15.77 -21.76
N LYS A 169 -5.97 14.58 -21.17
CA LYS A 169 -5.72 14.43 -19.73
C LYS A 169 -4.64 13.40 -19.43
N GLN A 170 -4.06 13.52 -18.24
CA GLN A 170 -3.40 12.42 -17.54
C GLN A 170 -4.27 11.94 -16.40
N ARG A 171 -4.28 10.62 -16.18
CA ARG A 171 -5.00 9.93 -15.12
C ARG A 171 -4.08 8.91 -14.49
N ILE A 172 -3.94 8.92 -13.18
CA ILE A 172 -3.13 7.97 -12.45
C ILE A 172 -3.86 7.46 -11.22
N ALA A 173 -3.82 6.15 -11.05
CA ALA A 173 -4.15 5.47 -9.81
C ALA A 173 -2.86 4.84 -9.27
N ALA A 174 -2.47 5.24 -8.07
CA ALA A 174 -1.24 4.75 -7.45
C ALA A 174 -1.50 4.39 -5.99
N ARG A 175 -0.82 3.37 -5.51
CA ARG A 175 -0.84 2.95 -4.10
C ARG A 175 0.47 3.34 -3.46
N ARG A 176 0.42 4.04 -2.33
CA ARG A 176 1.60 4.26 -1.51
C ARG A 176 1.97 2.96 -0.83
N ARG A 177 3.25 2.58 -0.85
CA ARG A 177 3.74 1.41 -0.13
C ARG A 177 3.42 1.55 1.37
N PRO A 178 3.11 0.44 2.06
CA PRO A 178 3.04 0.45 3.52
C PRO A 178 4.33 1.03 4.11
N ALA A 179 4.20 1.68 5.27
CA ALA A 179 5.37 2.23 5.95
C ALA A 179 6.29 1.08 6.35
N VAL A 180 7.61 1.30 6.26
CA VAL A 180 8.58 0.38 6.81
C VAL A 180 8.30 0.23 8.30
N PHE A 181 8.07 -1.00 8.71
CA PHE A 181 7.94 -1.42 10.08
C PHE A 181 9.31 -1.80 10.64
N GLU A 182 9.73 -1.10 11.69
CA GLU A 182 10.93 -1.45 12.44
C GLU A 182 10.65 -1.63 13.93
N ARG A 183 11.29 -2.64 14.53
CA ARG A 183 11.40 -2.77 15.98
C ARG A 183 12.84 -2.92 16.37
N SER A 184 13.22 -2.27 17.47
CA SER A 184 14.57 -2.38 18.02
C SER A 184 14.54 -2.91 19.45
N LYS A 185 15.54 -3.73 19.80
CA LYS A 185 15.75 -4.30 21.13
C LYS A 185 17.24 -4.55 21.36
N ASP A 186 17.79 -3.97 22.42
CA ASP A 186 19.19 -4.19 22.83
C ASP A 186 20.22 -3.98 21.70
N GLY A 187 19.97 -2.99 20.82
CA GLY A 187 20.81 -2.67 19.66
C GLY A 187 20.52 -3.53 18.41
N TYR A 188 19.73 -4.58 18.51
CA TYR A 188 19.24 -5.34 17.35
C TYR A 188 18.02 -4.66 16.74
N THR A 189 17.84 -4.80 15.43
CA THR A 189 16.69 -4.24 14.71
C THR A 189 16.04 -5.31 13.83
N VAL A 190 14.72 -5.44 13.88
CA VAL A 190 13.93 -6.13 12.86
C VAL A 190 13.33 -5.08 11.96
N SER A 191 13.47 -5.23 10.64
CA SER A 191 12.90 -4.32 9.64
C SER A 191 12.27 -5.11 8.50
N ASP A 192 11.12 -4.66 8.00
CA ASP A 192 10.50 -5.19 6.78
C ASP A 192 10.88 -4.39 5.51
N ASP A 193 11.86 -3.48 5.62
CA ASP A 193 12.35 -2.70 4.48
C ASP A 193 13.02 -3.63 3.44
N PRO A 194 12.43 -3.80 2.24
CA PRO A 194 13.01 -4.63 1.20
C PRO A 194 14.37 -4.11 0.72
N ALA A 195 14.67 -2.82 0.88
CA ALA A 195 15.94 -2.22 0.50
C ALA A 195 17.10 -2.61 1.45
N ARG A 196 16.78 -3.06 2.67
CA ARG A 196 17.79 -3.49 3.65
C ARG A 196 18.15 -4.98 3.55
N LEU A 197 17.35 -5.78 2.85
CA LEU A 197 17.54 -7.23 2.76
C LEU A 197 18.84 -7.58 2.03
N ASP A 198 19.71 -8.30 2.72
CA ASP A 198 20.90 -8.95 2.17
C ASP A 198 20.51 -10.32 1.59
N VAL A 199 20.30 -10.31 0.27
CA VAL A 199 19.95 -11.51 -0.51
C VAL A 199 21.02 -12.60 -0.41
N ALA A 200 22.29 -12.23 -0.31
CA ALA A 200 23.38 -13.21 -0.22
C ALA A 200 23.35 -13.96 1.11
N VAL A 201 23.11 -13.26 2.23
CA VAL A 201 22.91 -13.89 3.55
C VAL A 201 21.69 -14.82 3.53
N MET A 202 20.57 -14.35 2.99
CA MET A 202 19.35 -15.14 2.87
C MET A 202 19.55 -16.40 2.05
N HIS A 203 20.11 -16.27 0.84
CA HIS A 203 20.38 -17.38 -0.05
C HIS A 203 21.38 -18.37 0.56
N GLY A 204 22.46 -17.88 1.18
CA GLY A 204 23.46 -18.72 1.83
C GLY A 204 22.87 -19.64 2.89
N TYR A 205 21.92 -19.13 3.69
CA TYR A 205 21.20 -19.97 4.65
C TYR A 205 20.19 -20.89 3.96
N LEU A 206 19.27 -20.33 3.15
CA LEU A 206 18.16 -21.08 2.56
C LEU A 206 18.62 -22.22 1.63
N ALA A 207 19.68 -22.01 0.86
CA ALA A 207 20.22 -23.03 -0.03
C ALA A 207 20.86 -24.21 0.72
N SER A 208 21.12 -24.09 2.03
CA SER A 208 21.62 -25.18 2.88
C SER A 208 20.55 -25.79 3.79
N SER A 209 19.38 -25.16 3.91
CA SER A 209 18.29 -25.61 4.78
C SER A 209 17.69 -26.94 4.34
N TYR A 210 16.99 -27.63 5.25
CA TYR A 210 16.34 -28.90 4.90
C TYR A 210 15.16 -28.75 3.94
N TRP A 211 14.52 -27.56 3.90
CA TRP A 211 13.33 -27.30 3.10
C TRP A 211 13.64 -26.68 1.73
N TYR A 212 14.81 -26.06 1.55
CA TYR A 212 15.22 -25.40 0.30
C TYR A 212 16.63 -25.76 -0.19
N ARG A 213 17.23 -26.86 0.28
CA ARG A 213 18.56 -27.32 -0.15
C ARG A 213 18.79 -27.15 -1.66
N GLY A 214 19.72 -26.30 -2.09
CA GLY A 214 20.07 -25.98 -3.48
C GLY A 214 19.16 -24.95 -4.17
N LEU A 215 18.45 -24.11 -3.42
CA LEU A 215 17.65 -23.00 -3.96
C LEU A 215 18.53 -22.04 -4.76
N ALA A 216 18.06 -21.61 -5.92
CA ALA A 216 18.77 -20.57 -6.68
C ALA A 216 18.57 -19.19 -6.03
N GLU A 217 19.63 -18.38 -5.99
CA GLU A 217 19.61 -17.02 -5.43
C GLU A 217 18.49 -16.15 -6.01
N ALA A 218 18.33 -16.17 -7.33
CA ALA A 218 17.26 -15.43 -8.02
C ALA A 218 15.85 -15.85 -7.56
N THR A 219 15.66 -17.11 -7.16
CA THR A 219 14.40 -17.60 -6.61
C THR A 219 14.20 -17.08 -5.18
N ALA A 220 15.24 -17.09 -4.35
CA ALA A 220 15.18 -16.54 -2.99
C ALA A 220 14.85 -15.03 -3.01
N ALA A 221 15.56 -14.26 -3.86
CA ALA A 221 15.32 -12.83 -4.04
C ALA A 221 13.88 -12.55 -4.50
N ARG A 222 13.38 -13.32 -5.48
CA ARG A 222 12.01 -13.19 -5.98
C ARG A 222 10.99 -13.54 -4.90
N ALA A 223 11.18 -14.62 -4.16
CA ALA A 223 10.28 -15.02 -3.08
C ALA A 223 10.20 -13.94 -2.00
N ALA A 224 11.34 -13.37 -1.61
CA ALA A 224 11.40 -12.29 -0.63
C ALA A 224 10.69 -11.01 -1.12
N LYS A 225 10.90 -10.64 -2.38
CA LYS A 225 10.27 -9.47 -3.02
C LYS A 225 8.75 -9.54 -3.05
N HIS A 226 8.17 -10.73 -3.22
CA HIS A 226 6.73 -10.95 -3.38
C HIS A 226 6.06 -11.46 -2.09
N SER A 227 6.67 -11.20 -0.93
CA SER A 227 6.13 -11.56 0.38
C SER A 227 6.41 -10.43 1.36
N LEU A 228 5.77 -10.44 2.52
CA LEU A 228 6.15 -9.56 3.61
C LEU A 228 7.38 -10.18 4.30
N SER A 229 8.55 -9.63 4.04
CA SER A 229 9.84 -10.21 4.43
C SER A 229 10.53 -9.33 5.46
N PHE A 230 11.15 -9.95 6.46
CA PHE A 230 11.78 -9.28 7.58
C PHE A 230 13.25 -9.66 7.66
N GLY A 231 14.14 -8.67 7.71
CA GLY A 231 15.52 -8.85 8.11
C GLY A 231 15.69 -8.58 9.60
N LEU A 232 16.50 -9.39 10.28
CA LEU A 232 17.02 -9.10 11.61
C LEU A 232 18.47 -8.65 11.49
N TYR A 233 18.81 -7.50 12.05
CA TYR A 233 20.12 -6.87 11.97
C TYR A 233 20.76 -6.75 13.36
N ASP A 234 22.07 -6.98 13.40
CA ASP A 234 22.90 -6.78 14.59
C ASP A 234 23.15 -5.27 14.88
N PRO A 235 23.77 -4.92 16.02
CA PRO A 235 24.11 -3.53 16.33
C PRO A 235 25.06 -2.83 15.34
N ASN A 236 25.75 -3.59 14.49
CA ASN A 236 26.61 -3.07 13.43
C ASN A 236 25.85 -2.91 12.09
N GLY A 237 24.57 -3.30 12.03
CA GLY A 237 23.73 -3.25 10.86
C GLY A 237 23.84 -4.47 9.94
N ALA A 238 24.58 -5.52 10.31
CA ALA A 238 24.69 -6.74 9.52
C ALA A 238 23.43 -7.61 9.65
N GLN A 239 22.89 -8.12 8.55
CA GLN A 239 21.77 -9.05 8.61
C GLN A 239 22.21 -10.39 9.20
N ILE A 240 21.59 -10.79 10.30
CA ILE A 240 21.88 -12.03 11.06
C ILE A 240 20.68 -12.95 11.22
N GLY A 241 19.52 -12.56 10.67
CA GLY A 241 18.33 -13.39 10.67
C GLY A 241 17.34 -12.94 9.61
N PHE A 242 16.35 -13.78 9.36
CA PHE A 242 15.33 -13.54 8.36
C PHE A 242 14.05 -14.29 8.73
N ALA A 243 12.92 -13.74 8.34
CA ALA A 243 11.64 -14.44 8.32
C ALA A 243 10.77 -13.87 7.21
N ARG A 244 9.82 -14.67 6.72
CA ARG A 244 8.92 -14.26 5.64
C ARG A 244 7.50 -14.68 5.92
N MET A 245 6.55 -13.80 5.59
CA MET A 245 5.12 -14.07 5.60
C MET A 245 4.58 -14.00 4.18
N VAL A 246 4.14 -15.14 3.64
CA VAL A 246 3.35 -15.18 2.40
C VAL A 246 1.93 -14.84 2.79
N THR A 247 1.45 -13.66 2.41
CA THR A 247 0.19 -13.13 2.95
C THR A 247 -0.53 -12.27 1.93
N ASP A 248 -1.86 -12.30 1.99
CA ASP A 248 -2.74 -11.32 1.33
C ASP A 248 -2.97 -10.06 2.20
N ARG A 249 -2.44 -10.06 3.44
CA ARG A 249 -2.61 -9.01 4.45
C ARG A 249 -4.05 -8.80 4.91
N THR A 250 -4.93 -9.77 4.67
CA THR A 250 -6.36 -9.62 4.96
C THR A 250 -7.00 -10.86 5.55
N THR A 251 -6.76 -12.04 4.97
CA THR A 251 -7.42 -13.29 5.41
C THR A 251 -6.45 -14.35 5.84
N PHE A 252 -5.25 -14.39 5.27
CA PHE A 252 -4.35 -15.53 5.45
C PHE A 252 -2.89 -15.12 5.41
N ALA A 253 -2.11 -15.72 6.32
CA ALA A 253 -0.65 -15.58 6.36
C ALA A 253 0.02 -16.94 6.56
N TYR A 254 1.01 -17.26 5.74
CA TYR A 254 1.87 -18.42 5.88
C TYR A 254 3.30 -18.01 6.26
N LEU A 255 3.74 -18.41 7.45
CA LEU A 255 5.08 -18.17 7.97
C LEU A 255 6.06 -19.15 7.32
N ALA A 256 7.09 -18.59 6.70
CA ALA A 256 8.12 -19.30 5.99
C ALA A 256 9.51 -18.76 6.35
N ASP A 257 10.54 -19.57 6.11
CA ASP A 257 11.93 -19.12 6.03
C ASP A 257 12.47 -18.43 7.28
N VAL A 258 12.00 -18.84 8.47
CA VAL A 258 12.46 -18.29 9.74
C VAL A 258 13.83 -18.86 10.08
N PHE A 259 14.83 -18.00 10.20
CA PHE A 259 16.14 -18.39 10.71
C PHE A 259 16.88 -17.27 11.43
N ILE A 260 17.82 -17.69 12.28
CA ILE A 260 18.87 -16.86 12.88
C ILE A 260 20.20 -17.55 12.53
N LEU A 261 21.18 -16.80 12.05
CA LEU A 261 22.51 -17.34 11.76
C LEU A 261 23.09 -17.99 13.01
N GLU A 262 23.79 -19.12 12.84
CA GLU A 262 24.25 -19.97 13.93
C GLU A 262 25.06 -19.21 14.99
N GLN A 263 25.89 -18.26 14.55
CA GLN A 263 26.74 -17.44 15.43
C GLN A 263 25.93 -16.50 16.35
N ALA A 264 24.68 -16.21 15.99
CA ALA A 264 23.78 -15.31 16.73
C ALA A 264 22.67 -16.06 17.51
N GLN A 265 22.63 -17.39 17.44
CA GLN A 265 21.62 -18.19 18.12
C GLN A 265 21.80 -18.19 19.66
N GLY A 266 20.77 -18.64 20.38
CA GLY A 266 20.80 -18.75 21.85
C GLY A 266 20.57 -17.44 22.62
N GLN A 267 20.44 -16.31 21.93
CA GLN A 267 20.28 -14.97 22.53
C GLN A 267 18.82 -14.47 22.60
N GLY A 268 17.85 -15.34 22.33
CA GLY A 268 16.42 -14.96 22.30
C GLY A 268 16.00 -14.17 21.05
N LEU A 269 16.88 -14.02 20.06
CA LEU A 269 16.62 -13.27 18.82
C LEU A 269 15.51 -13.87 17.95
N GLY A 270 15.33 -15.20 17.96
CA GLY A 270 14.20 -15.83 17.27
C GLY A 270 12.85 -15.41 17.87
N THR A 271 12.76 -15.26 19.20
CA THR A 271 11.57 -14.73 19.87
C THR A 271 11.35 -13.27 19.49
N PHE A 272 12.41 -12.45 19.51
CA PHE A 272 12.31 -11.03 19.13
C PHE A 272 11.83 -10.85 17.68
N LEU A 273 12.37 -11.65 16.75
CA LEU A 273 11.92 -11.66 15.36
C LEU A 273 10.44 -12.04 15.27
N MET A 274 10.03 -13.13 15.93
CA MET A 274 8.62 -13.54 15.94
C MET A 274 7.69 -12.50 16.59
N GLU A 275 8.09 -11.84 17.68
CA GLU A 275 7.34 -10.73 18.28
C GLU A 275 7.12 -9.60 17.27
N ALA A 276 8.16 -9.23 16.52
CA ALA A 276 8.06 -8.22 15.47
C ALA A 276 7.04 -8.63 14.39
N LEU A 277 7.11 -9.87 13.89
CA LEU A 277 6.14 -10.39 12.92
C LEU A 277 4.71 -10.39 13.48
N MET A 278 4.49 -10.91 14.68
CA MET A 278 3.15 -11.06 15.24
C MET A 278 2.51 -9.74 15.68
N THR A 279 3.30 -8.68 15.84
CA THR A 279 2.81 -7.32 16.13
C THR A 279 2.73 -6.42 14.90
N HIS A 280 3.10 -6.93 13.71
CA HIS A 280 3.04 -6.17 12.49
C HIS A 280 1.58 -5.77 12.16
N PRO A 281 1.28 -4.49 11.85
CA PRO A 281 -0.08 -4.03 11.59
C PRO A 281 -0.84 -4.84 10.54
N ASP A 282 -0.19 -5.14 9.40
CA ASP A 282 -0.81 -5.89 8.29
C ASP A 282 -0.98 -7.41 8.56
N LEU A 283 -0.56 -7.88 9.73
CA LEU A 283 -0.74 -9.27 10.16
C LEU A 283 -1.80 -9.39 11.27
N GLN A 284 -2.51 -8.30 11.58
CA GLN A 284 -3.61 -8.31 12.55
C GLN A 284 -4.95 -8.63 11.89
N GLY A 285 -5.87 -9.24 12.64
CA GLY A 285 -7.24 -9.50 12.18
C GLY A 285 -7.39 -10.59 11.10
N LEU A 286 -6.29 -11.24 10.70
CA LEU A 286 -6.32 -12.33 9.72
C LEU A 286 -7.13 -13.51 10.24
N LYS A 287 -7.90 -14.14 9.36
CA LYS A 287 -8.65 -15.37 9.69
C LYS A 287 -7.73 -16.52 10.09
N ARG A 288 -6.52 -16.60 9.52
CA ARG A 288 -5.59 -17.71 9.77
C ARG A 288 -4.12 -17.34 9.58
N HIS A 289 -3.31 -17.74 10.55
CA HIS A 289 -1.86 -17.90 10.41
C HIS A 289 -1.53 -19.40 10.30
N MET A 290 -0.62 -19.76 9.41
CA MET A 290 -0.20 -21.15 9.19
C MET A 290 1.31 -21.22 9.07
N LEU A 291 1.89 -22.33 9.50
CA LEU A 291 3.28 -22.69 9.22
C LEU A 291 3.37 -24.21 9.06
N VAL A 292 4.37 -24.65 8.32
CA VAL A 292 4.80 -26.06 8.31
C VAL A 292 6.24 -26.07 8.82
N THR A 293 6.46 -26.76 9.94
CA THR A 293 7.79 -26.84 10.55
C THR A 293 8.11 -28.26 10.97
N ARG A 294 9.41 -28.60 10.91
CA ARG A 294 9.96 -29.81 11.48
C ARG A 294 10.49 -29.60 12.91
N ASP A 295 10.80 -28.35 13.27
CA ASP A 295 11.49 -27.98 14.51
C ASP A 295 10.95 -26.67 15.11
N ALA A 296 11.56 -26.20 16.20
CA ALA A 296 11.22 -24.96 16.90
C ALA A 296 9.75 -24.82 17.35
N HIS A 297 9.01 -25.93 17.54
CA HIS A 297 7.62 -25.94 18.01
C HIS A 297 7.40 -25.06 19.26
N GLY A 298 8.24 -25.21 20.29
CA GLY A 298 8.15 -24.41 21.52
C GLY A 298 8.44 -22.91 21.34
N LEU A 299 9.01 -22.47 20.21
CA LEU A 299 9.05 -21.05 19.86
C LEU A 299 7.67 -20.61 19.35
N TYR A 300 7.12 -21.33 18.37
CA TYR A 300 5.85 -20.97 17.73
C TYR A 300 4.65 -21.08 18.67
N GLU A 301 4.64 -22.05 19.59
CA GLU A 301 3.62 -22.20 20.62
C GLU A 301 3.46 -20.94 21.50
N LYS A 302 4.55 -20.21 21.77
CA LYS A 302 4.52 -18.93 22.52
C LYS A 302 3.69 -17.86 21.82
N PHE A 303 3.52 -17.98 20.50
CA PHE A 303 2.76 -17.06 19.65
C PHE A 303 1.41 -17.62 19.25
N GLY A 304 0.93 -18.67 19.94
CA GLY A 304 -0.41 -19.23 19.74
C GLY A 304 -0.54 -20.18 18.55
N PHE A 305 0.57 -20.57 17.91
CA PHE A 305 0.53 -21.68 16.95
C PHE A 305 0.30 -22.99 17.70
N VAL A 306 -0.64 -23.78 17.20
CA VAL A 306 -0.95 -25.12 17.72
C VAL A 306 -0.72 -26.15 16.63
N ALA A 307 -0.29 -27.34 17.02
CA ALA A 307 -0.21 -28.47 16.11
C ALA A 307 -1.62 -28.80 15.59
N VAL A 308 -1.69 -29.26 14.34
CA VAL A 308 -2.94 -29.72 13.76
C VAL A 308 -3.26 -31.08 14.38
N GLU A 309 -4.46 -31.21 14.95
CA GLU A 309 -4.90 -32.46 15.55
C GLU A 309 -4.94 -33.59 14.50
N PRO A 310 -4.63 -34.84 14.85
CA PRO A 310 -4.57 -35.96 13.90
C PRO A 310 -5.84 -36.14 13.06
N GLU A 311 -7.01 -35.89 13.63
CA GLU A 311 -8.31 -35.96 12.94
C GLU A 311 -8.51 -34.87 11.88
N ASP A 312 -7.84 -33.73 12.04
CA ASP A 312 -7.90 -32.60 11.12
C ASP A 312 -6.76 -32.62 10.10
N ALA A 313 -5.69 -33.40 10.33
CA ALA A 313 -4.55 -33.53 9.43
C ALA A 313 -4.94 -33.87 7.97
N PRO A 314 -5.94 -34.75 7.68
CA PRO A 314 -6.38 -35.01 6.31
C PRO A 314 -6.97 -33.81 5.58
N ARG A 315 -7.31 -32.72 6.28
CA ARG A 315 -7.79 -31.46 5.67
C ARG A 315 -6.67 -30.63 5.07
N ILE A 316 -5.41 -30.96 5.35
CA ILE A 316 -4.23 -30.32 4.77
C ILE A 316 -3.73 -31.20 3.63
N MET A 317 -3.86 -30.70 2.41
CA MET A 317 -3.40 -31.38 1.20
C MET A 317 -2.27 -30.59 0.57
N VAL A 318 -1.17 -31.26 0.24
CA VAL A 318 0.01 -30.66 -0.37
C VAL A 318 0.21 -31.28 -1.75
N LYS A 319 0.46 -30.43 -2.76
CA LYS A 319 0.90 -30.85 -4.09
C LYS A 319 2.30 -30.28 -4.32
N GLU A 320 3.28 -31.15 -4.45
CA GLU A 320 4.65 -30.77 -4.77
C GLU A 320 4.86 -30.82 -6.29
N ASP A 321 5.54 -29.80 -6.82
CA ASP A 321 6.02 -29.82 -8.20
C ASP A 321 7.46 -30.33 -8.23
N MET A 322 7.63 -31.58 -8.66
CA MET A 322 8.94 -32.24 -8.69
C MET A 322 9.94 -31.54 -9.62
N GLU A 323 9.46 -30.76 -10.60
CA GLU A 323 10.34 -30.00 -11.50
C GLU A 323 11.07 -28.85 -10.81
N PHE A 324 10.57 -28.40 -9.64
CA PHE A 324 11.23 -27.37 -8.83
C PHE A 324 12.67 -27.77 -8.45
N HIS A 325 12.91 -29.07 -8.23
CA HIS A 325 14.24 -29.60 -7.91
C HIS A 325 15.07 -30.01 -9.15
N LEU A 326 14.46 -30.07 -10.34
CA LEU A 326 15.08 -30.61 -11.57
C LEU A 326 15.76 -29.55 -12.46
N LYS A 327 15.52 -28.24 -12.29
CA LYS A 327 16.28 -27.17 -12.98
C LYS A 327 17.75 -27.02 -12.50
N ARG A 328 18.37 -28.12 -12.08
CA ARG A 328 19.63 -28.19 -11.31
C ARG A 328 20.79 -28.87 -12.03
N ARG A 329 20.71 -29.06 -13.34
CA ARG A 329 21.83 -29.56 -14.13
C ARG A 329 21.90 -28.76 -15.41
N ASP A 330 22.66 -27.68 -15.37
CA ASP A 330 23.59 -27.23 -16.41
C ASP A 330 24.61 -26.29 -15.75
#